data_AF-A0A6P0XVB1-F1
#
_entry.id   AF-A0A6P0XVB1-F1
#
_cell.length_a   1.000
_cell.length_b   1.000
_cell.length_c   1.000
_cell.angle_alpha   90.00
_cell.angle_beta   90.00
_cell.angle_gamma   90.00
#
_symmetry.space_group_name_H-M   'P 1'
#
loop_
_entity.id
_entity.type
_entity.pdbx_description
1 polymer ?
#
loop_
_entity_poly.entity_id
_entity_poly.type
_entity_poly.pdbx_seq_one_letter_code
_entity_poly.pdbx_strand_id
1 'polypeptide(L)'
;MINFRWIFTVILSLFLIISNSQPVLASIHIYPESSTQIMYRSRQSLRDLSDRAWQIILYKRIKYGKLITLNLRLVGFPGIIELAHPQKLQITTGTGNIWNAEDILVDSSFPANVGEYDFLEVMKK
;
A
#
# COMPACT_ATOMS: atom_id res chain seq x y z
N MET A 1 -41.01 10.23 -31.37
CA MET A 1 -40.00 9.29 -31.93
C MET A 1 -38.67 9.60 -31.29
N ILE A 2 -38.10 8.66 -30.53
CA ILE A 2 -36.75 8.82 -30.00
C ILE A 2 -35.76 8.69 -31.17
N ASN A 3 -34.91 9.69 -31.35
CA ASN A 3 -33.95 9.73 -32.45
C ASN A 3 -32.79 8.77 -32.16
N PHE A 4 -32.73 7.66 -32.90
CA PHE A 4 -31.71 6.60 -32.73
C PHE A 4 -30.26 7.11 -32.80
N ARG A 5 -30.01 8.20 -33.55
CA ARG A 5 -28.72 8.90 -33.59
C ARG A 5 -28.25 9.38 -32.21
N TRP A 6 -29.15 9.92 -31.39
CA TRP A 6 -28.79 10.44 -30.07
C TRP A 6 -28.44 9.31 -29.10
N ILE A 7 -29.17 8.20 -29.16
CA ILE A 7 -28.86 7.01 -28.37
C ILE A 7 -27.45 6.51 -28.73
N PHE A 8 -27.14 6.41 -30.01
CA PHE A 8 -25.82 5.95 -30.46
C PHE A 8 -24.70 6.88 -29.99
N THR A 9 -24.88 8.20 -30.07
CA THR A 9 -23.91 9.17 -29.57
C THR A 9 -23.69 9.05 -28.06
N VAL A 10 -24.75 8.88 -27.27
CA VAL A 10 -24.64 8.69 -25.82
C VAL A 10 -23.91 7.39 -25.48
N ILE A 11 -24.24 6.27 -26.14
CA ILE A 11 -23.57 4.98 -25.95
C ILE A 11 -22.09 5.09 -26.29
N LEU A 12 -21.75 5.72 -27.43
CA LEU A 12 -20.37 5.88 -27.85
C LEU A 12 -19.57 6.75 -26.87
N SER A 13 -20.18 7.83 -26.36
CA SER A 13 -19.54 8.71 -25.39
C SER A 13 -19.30 8.00 -24.04
N LEU A 14 -20.27 7.23 -23.56
CA LEU A 14 -20.11 6.39 -22.37
C LEU A 14 -19.02 5.33 -22.55
N PHE A 15 -18.97 4.67 -23.71
CA PHE A 15 -17.95 3.67 -24.02
C PHE A 15 -16.53 4.27 -24.02
N LEU A 16 -16.36 5.48 -24.57
CA LEU A 16 -15.08 6.18 -24.57
C LEU A 16 -14.63 6.59 -23.16
N ILE A 17 -15.56 6.98 -22.28
CA ILE A 17 -15.23 7.32 -20.88
C ILE A 17 -14.73 6.08 -20.13
N ILE A 18 -15.40 4.93 -20.28
CA ILE A 18 -15.04 3.69 -19.58
C ILE A 18 -13.72 3.12 -20.11
N SER A 19 -13.46 3.24 -21.42
CA SER A 19 -12.25 2.71 -22.06
C SER A 19 -10.97 3.51 -21.75
N ASN A 20 -11.09 4.74 -21.21
CA ASN A 20 -9.96 5.60 -20.87
C ASN A 20 -9.63 5.61 -19.36
N SER A 21 -9.79 4.46 -18.67
CA SER A 21 -9.33 4.36 -17.29
C SER A 21 -7.79 4.47 -17.26
N GLN A 22 -7.27 5.59 -16.73
CA GLN A 22 -5.83 5.69 -16.51
C GLN A 22 -5.40 4.68 -15.43
N PRO A 23 -4.26 3.99 -15.61
CA PRO A 23 -3.72 3.14 -14.56
C PRO A 23 -3.44 3.99 -13.32
N VAL A 24 -3.90 3.54 -12.16
CA VAL A 24 -3.50 4.13 -10.89
C VAL A 24 -2.02 3.80 -10.68
N LEU A 25 -1.15 4.74 -11.06
CA LEU A 25 0.28 4.61 -10.82
C LEU A 25 0.55 4.85 -9.34
N ALA A 26 1.02 3.82 -8.64
CA ALA A 26 1.51 3.98 -7.28
C ALA A 26 2.73 4.89 -7.30
N SER A 27 2.70 5.96 -6.52
CA SER A 27 3.85 6.86 -6.40
C SER A 27 4.99 6.14 -5.67
N ILE A 28 6.14 6.01 -6.33
CA ILE A 28 7.37 5.42 -5.77
C ILE A 28 8.41 6.53 -5.66
N HIS A 29 8.92 6.72 -4.46
CA HIS A 29 9.98 7.68 -4.15
C HIS A 29 11.28 6.96 -3.85
N ILE A 30 12.40 7.59 -4.24
CA ILE A 30 13.75 7.07 -4.06
C ILE A 30 14.48 7.96 -3.05
N TYR A 31 15.05 7.35 -2.03
CA TYR A 31 15.80 8.00 -0.96
C TYR A 31 17.21 7.40 -0.89
N PRO A 32 18.24 8.12 -1.36
CA PRO A 32 19.63 7.72 -1.14
C PRO A 32 19.95 7.81 0.36
N GLU A 33 20.31 6.69 0.98
CA GLU A 33 20.71 6.64 2.40
C GLU A 33 22.23 6.71 2.55
N SER A 34 22.99 6.18 1.58
CA SER A 34 24.46 6.30 1.50
C SER A 34 24.95 6.07 0.06
N SER A 35 26.28 6.12 -0.16
CA SER A 35 26.89 5.81 -1.46
C SER A 35 26.62 4.39 -1.97
N THR A 36 26.19 3.48 -1.09
CA THR A 36 25.99 2.06 -1.41
C THR A 36 24.57 1.57 -1.10
N GLN A 37 23.71 2.45 -0.56
CA GLN A 37 22.40 2.08 -0.05
C GLN A 37 21.31 3.06 -0.51
N ILE A 38 20.25 2.51 -1.09
CA ILE A 38 19.10 3.26 -1.59
C ILE A 38 17.82 2.62 -1.05
N MET A 39 16.92 3.45 -0.53
CA MET A 39 15.58 3.05 -0.13
C MET A 39 14.56 3.47 -1.19
N TYR A 40 13.72 2.55 -1.62
CA TYR A 40 12.56 2.81 -2.46
C TYR A 40 11.30 2.68 -1.62
N ARG A 41 10.39 3.64 -1.73
CA ARG A 41 9.19 3.70 -0.88
C ARG A 41 7.95 4.05 -1.68
N SER A 42 6.88 3.30 -1.49
CA SER A 42 5.52 3.71 -1.83
C SER A 42 4.73 3.99 -0.55
N ARG A 43 3.87 5.01 -0.59
CA ARG A 43 3.02 5.40 0.53
C ARG A 43 1.60 5.57 0.03
N GLN A 44 0.65 4.99 0.75
CA GLN A 44 -0.78 5.21 0.56
C GLN A 44 -1.43 5.64 1.87
N SER A 45 -2.49 6.44 1.74
CA SER A 45 -3.38 6.79 2.85
C SER A 45 -4.72 6.14 2.59
N LEU A 46 -5.22 5.36 3.54
CA LEU A 46 -6.54 4.74 3.50
C LEU A 46 -7.38 5.23 4.68
N ARG A 47 -8.68 5.01 4.60
CA ARG A 47 -9.60 5.24 5.72
C ARG A 47 -10.21 3.93 6.17
N ASP A 48 -10.32 3.75 7.49
CA ASP A 48 -11.05 2.61 8.04
C ASP A 48 -12.56 2.84 8.06
N LEU A 49 -13.31 1.85 8.57
CA LEU A 49 -14.77 1.90 8.69
C LEU A 49 -15.29 3.02 9.59
N SER A 50 -14.45 3.59 10.45
CA SER A 50 -14.78 4.74 11.30
C SER A 50 -14.20 6.05 10.77
N ASP A 51 -13.84 6.09 9.48
CA ASP A 51 -13.26 7.24 8.79
C ASP A 51 -11.87 7.69 9.31
N ARG A 52 -11.21 6.87 10.13
CA ARG A 52 -9.87 7.21 10.65
C ARG A 52 -8.81 6.96 9.58
N ALA A 53 -7.87 7.90 9.49
CA ALA A 53 -6.78 7.80 8.53
C ALA A 53 -5.74 6.75 8.96
N TRP A 54 -5.37 5.91 8.01
CA TRP A 54 -4.28 4.95 8.09
C TRP A 54 -3.22 5.26 7.04
N GLN A 55 -1.95 5.14 7.38
CA GLN A 55 -0.86 5.21 6.41
C GLN A 55 -0.23 3.83 6.24
N ILE A 56 -0.09 3.43 4.98
CA ILE A 56 0.55 2.20 4.57
C ILE A 56 1.79 2.56 3.77
N ILE A 57 2.94 2.11 4.23
CA ILE A 57 4.24 2.43 3.63
C ILE A 57 4.94 1.12 3.29
N LEU A 58 4.97 0.76 2.01
CA LEU A 58 5.75 -0.37 1.53
C LEU A 58 7.10 0.16 1.05
N TYR A 59 8.19 -0.40 1.57
CA TYR A 59 9.52 0.09 1.22
C TYR A 59 10.55 -1.04 1.16
N LYS A 60 11.51 -0.88 0.26
CA LYS A 60 12.64 -1.81 0.11
C LYS A 60 13.96 -1.08 0.23
N ARG A 61 14.97 -1.76 0.77
CA ARG A 61 16.35 -1.27 0.76
C ARG A 61 17.21 -2.13 -0.14
N ILE A 62 17.95 -1.45 -1.01
CA ILE A 62 18.96 -2.06 -1.87
C ILE A 62 20.32 -1.61 -1.38
N LYS A 63 21.21 -2.55 -1.08
CA LYS A 63 22.60 -2.29 -0.67
C LYS A 63 23.55 -3.06 -1.60
N TYR A 64 24.54 -2.37 -2.18
CA TYR A 64 25.44 -2.94 -3.19
C TYR A 64 24.70 -3.67 -4.33
N GLY A 65 23.59 -3.10 -4.79
CA GLY A 65 22.74 -3.69 -5.85
C GLY A 65 21.90 -4.89 -5.42
N LYS A 66 21.96 -5.34 -4.16
CA LYS A 66 21.18 -6.47 -3.65
C LYS A 66 20.00 -5.99 -2.79
N LEU A 67 18.83 -6.60 -2.97
CA LEU A 67 17.68 -6.40 -2.10
C LEU A 67 18.00 -6.96 -0.70
N ILE A 68 17.97 -6.10 0.31
CA ILE A 68 18.27 -6.48 1.70
C ILE A 68 16.99 -6.69 2.49
N THR A 69 16.02 -5.78 2.33
CA THR A 69 14.74 -5.80 3.05
C THR A 69 13.59 -5.35 2.15
N LEU A 70 12.41 -5.89 2.43
CA LEU A 70 11.14 -5.41 1.91
C LEU A 70 10.15 -5.41 3.07
N ASN A 71 9.87 -4.22 3.60
CA ASN A 71 9.09 -4.06 4.82
C ASN A 71 7.80 -3.29 4.53
N LEU A 72 6.75 -3.64 5.24
CA LEU A 72 5.49 -2.91 5.26
C LEU A 72 5.36 -2.23 6.62
N ARG A 73 5.30 -0.90 6.63
CA ARG A 73 4.97 -0.12 7.83
C ARG A 73 3.53 0.33 7.78
N LEU A 74 2.80 0.04 8.85
CA LEU A 74 1.42 0.45 9.07
C LEU A 74 1.39 1.50 10.18
N VAL A 75 0.69 2.60 9.95
CA VAL A 75 0.53 3.67 10.94
C VAL A 75 -0.96 3.95 11.09
N GLY A 76 -1.50 3.63 12.26
CA GLY A 76 -2.87 3.96 12.65
C GLY A 76 -3.01 5.42 13.07
N PHE A 77 -4.24 5.88 13.24
CA PHE A 77 -4.52 7.23 13.71
C PHE A 77 -3.98 7.44 15.14
N PRO A 78 -3.12 8.47 15.36
CA PRO A 78 -2.47 8.68 16.65
C PRO A 78 -3.45 8.85 17.82
N GLY A 79 -3.12 8.28 18.97
CA GLY A 79 -3.87 8.43 20.22
C GLY A 79 -5.22 7.68 20.28
N ILE A 80 -5.64 7.04 19.19
CA ILE A 80 -6.88 6.25 19.14
C ILE A 80 -6.58 4.78 18.81
N ILE A 81 -5.65 4.54 17.89
CA ILE A 81 -5.27 3.20 17.46
C ILE A 81 -3.95 2.81 18.13
N GLU A 82 -3.95 1.65 18.75
CA GLU A 82 -2.74 0.99 19.25
C GLU A 82 -2.63 -0.37 18.57
N LEU A 83 -1.45 -0.67 18.04
CA LEU A 83 -1.13 -1.97 17.47
C LEU A 83 -0.49 -2.82 18.57
N ALA A 84 -0.96 -4.05 18.70
CA ALA A 84 -0.37 -4.98 19.65
C ALA A 84 0.97 -5.50 19.10
N HIS A 85 1.96 -5.63 19.97
CA HIS A 85 3.29 -6.13 19.64
C HIS A 85 3.73 -7.20 20.63
N PRO A 86 4.29 -8.33 20.18
CA PRO A 86 4.36 -8.76 18.78
C PRO A 86 3.01 -9.30 18.29
N GLN A 87 2.52 -8.84 17.12
CA GLN A 87 1.32 -9.40 16.48
C GLN A 87 1.45 -9.45 14.96
N LYS A 88 1.25 -10.62 14.36
CA LYS A 88 1.29 -10.78 12.90
C LYS A 88 0.20 -9.94 12.23
N LEU A 89 0.54 -9.36 11.07
CA LEU A 89 -0.43 -8.69 10.21
C LEU A 89 -1.05 -9.70 9.26
N GLN A 90 -2.37 -9.86 9.35
CA GLN A 90 -3.15 -10.63 8.38
C GLN A 90 -3.75 -9.70 7.33
N ILE A 91 -3.56 -10.03 6.05
CA ILE A 91 -4.08 -9.26 4.92
C ILE A 91 -4.96 -10.17 4.07
N THR A 92 -6.21 -9.78 3.88
CA THR A 92 -7.07 -10.40 2.87
C THR A 92 -6.94 -9.63 1.56
N THR A 93 -6.44 -10.29 0.52
CA THR A 93 -6.31 -9.66 -0.80
C THR A 93 -7.69 -9.49 -1.46
N GLY A 94 -7.76 -8.66 -2.49
CA GLY A 94 -8.98 -8.54 -3.31
C GLY A 94 -9.41 -9.84 -4.00
N THR A 95 -8.50 -10.83 -4.09
CA THR A 95 -8.79 -12.18 -4.62
C THR A 95 -9.21 -13.17 -3.53
N GLY A 96 -9.33 -12.74 -2.26
CA GLY A 96 -9.68 -13.59 -1.13
C GLY A 96 -8.53 -14.41 -0.53
N ASN A 97 -7.29 -14.22 -1.01
CA ASN A 97 -6.13 -14.88 -0.42
C ASN A 97 -5.79 -14.24 0.92
N ILE A 98 -5.33 -15.06 1.85
CA ILE A 98 -4.88 -14.59 3.17
C ILE A 98 -3.37 -14.61 3.21
N TRP A 99 -2.78 -13.43 3.39
CA TRP A 99 -1.35 -13.25 3.63
C TRP A 99 -1.10 -12.96 5.10
N ASN A 100 0.00 -13.48 5.63
CA ASN A 100 0.43 -13.21 6.99
C ASN A 100 1.86 -12.66 6.94
N ALA A 101 2.07 -11.48 7.50
CA ALA A 101 3.37 -10.83 7.62
C ALA A 101 3.80 -10.82 9.09
N GLU A 102 5.04 -11.23 9.36
CA GLU A 102 5.58 -11.26 10.72
C GLU A 102 5.88 -9.85 11.21
N ASP A 103 5.58 -9.58 12.48
CA ASP A 103 5.97 -8.34 13.14
C ASP A 103 7.47 -8.33 13.40
N ILE A 104 8.15 -7.31 12.89
CA ILE A 104 9.60 -7.10 13.01
C ILE A 104 9.91 -5.78 13.71
N LEU A 105 8.93 -5.15 14.35
CA LEU A 105 9.15 -3.93 15.11
C LEU A 105 9.95 -4.26 16.38
N VAL A 106 11.27 -4.07 16.32
CA VAL A 106 12.18 -4.33 17.45
C VAL A 106 12.34 -3.12 18.36
N ASP A 107 12.10 -1.91 17.84
CA ASP A 107 12.39 -0.67 18.54
C ASP A 107 11.16 -0.13 19.29
N SER A 108 11.22 -0.12 20.61
CA SER A 108 10.18 0.43 21.49
C SER A 108 10.07 1.96 21.44
N SER A 109 10.96 2.65 20.71
CA SER A 109 10.87 4.09 20.48
C SER A 109 9.75 4.48 19.52
N PHE A 110 9.25 3.53 18.73
CA PHE A 110 8.12 3.77 17.86
C PHE A 110 6.83 4.01 18.67
N PRO A 111 5.99 4.97 18.26
CA PRO A 111 4.67 5.14 18.84
C PRO A 111 3.84 3.85 18.74
N ALA A 112 2.98 3.60 19.74
CA ALA A 112 2.12 2.41 19.79
C ALA A 112 1.16 2.27 18.59
N ASN A 113 0.93 3.35 17.83
CA ASN A 113 0.13 3.33 16.62
C ASN A 113 0.94 2.95 15.36
N VAL A 114 2.17 2.46 15.50
CA VAL A 114 3.04 2.06 14.39
C VAL A 114 3.35 0.57 14.50
N GLY A 115 3.19 -0.16 13.39
CA GLY A 115 3.65 -1.54 13.24
C GLY A 115 4.54 -1.68 12.02
N GLU A 116 5.51 -2.59 12.09
CA GLU A 116 6.41 -2.87 10.98
C GLU A 116 6.52 -4.37 10.74
N TYR A 117 6.34 -4.78 9.48
CA TYR A 117 6.17 -6.18 9.13
C TYR A 117 7.13 -6.59 8.02
N ASP A 118 7.67 -7.81 8.11
CA ASP A 118 8.45 -8.40 7.02
C ASP A 118 7.51 -8.80 5.87
N PHE A 119 7.70 -8.14 4.73
CA PHE A 119 6.91 -8.35 3.53
C PHE A 119 7.69 -9.10 2.44
N LEU A 120 8.96 -9.41 2.67
CA LEU A 120 9.79 -10.10 1.71
C LEU A 120 9.28 -11.53 1.49
N GLU A 121 8.97 -12.25 2.57
CA GLU A 121 8.44 -13.62 2.50
C GLU A 121 7.00 -13.66 1.95
N VAL A 122 6.21 -12.61 2.21
CA VAL A 122 4.84 -12.50 1.66
C VAL A 122 4.87 -12.41 0.14
N MET A 123 5.78 -11.61 -0.41
CA MET A 123 5.89 -11.36 -1.86
C MET A 123 6.58 -12.47 -2.65
N LYS A 124 7.15 -13.48 -1.99
CA LYS A 124 7.73 -14.66 -2.65
C LYS A 124 6.70 -15.73 -3.01
N LYS A 125 5.49 -15.67 -2.42
CA LYS A 125 4.39 -16.60 -2.67
C LYS A 125 3.57 -16.18 -3.89
#